data_AF-A0A7W5H0R4-F1
#
_entry.id   AF-A0A7W5H0R4-F1
#
_cell.length_a   1.000
_cell.length_b   1.000
_cell.length_c   1.000
_cell.angle_alpha   90.00
_cell.angle_beta   90.00
_cell.angle_gamma   90.00
#
_symmetry.space_group_name_H-M   'P 1'
#
loop_
_entity.id
_entity.type
_entity.pdbx_description
1 polymer ?
#
loop_
_entity_poly.entity_id
_entity_poly.type
_entity_poly.pdbx_seq_one_letter_code
_entity_poly.pdbx_strand_id
1 'polypeptide(L)' 'MFRNDYATRILRLSVPGMIEAPMRFYATENDDDGATLSWKTPPHLLDPYVDAAGEELAMVGRELDTLFAAIAERATEESE' A
#
# COMPACT_ATOMS: atom_id res chain seq x y z
N MET A 1 -4.39 -4.52 3.24
CA MET A 1 -4.32 -3.61 4.40
C MET A 1 -5.54 -2.70 4.36
N PHE A 2 -6.22 -2.50 5.49
CA PHE A 2 -7.41 -1.65 5.56
C PHE A 2 -7.17 -0.47 6.53
N ARG A 3 -6.91 0.71 5.96
CA ARG A 3 -6.76 1.99 6.66
C ARG A 3 -7.81 2.97 6.15
N ASN A 4 -8.94 3.04 6.86
CA ASN A 4 -10.11 3.79 6.42
C ASN A 4 -9.87 5.31 6.37
N ASP A 5 -9.01 5.82 7.26
CA ASP A 5 -8.57 7.21 7.25
C ASP A 5 -7.88 7.58 5.92
N TYR A 6 -6.97 6.73 5.44
CA TYR A 6 -6.32 6.92 4.14
C TYR A 6 -7.30 6.73 2.97
N ALA A 7 -8.19 5.74 3.05
CA ALA A 7 -9.23 5.54 2.03
C ALA A 7 -10.13 6.79 1.89
N THR A 8 -10.55 7.37 3.01
CA THR A 8 -11.36 8.60 3.01
C THR A 8 -10.58 9.79 2.46
N ARG A 9 -9.28 9.89 2.79
CA ARG A 9 -8.40 10.96 2.26
C ARG A 9 -8.19 10.82 0.75
N ILE A 10 -7.94 9.62 0.25
CA ILE A 10 -7.83 9.34 -1.19
C ILE A 10 -9.13 9.66 -1.90
N LEU A 11 -10.29 9.24 -1.37
CA LEU A 11 -11.59 9.53 -1.97
C LEU A 11 -11.86 11.04 -2.15
N ARG A 12 -11.38 11.87 -1.21
CA ARG A 12 -11.51 13.34 -1.29
C ARG A 12 -10.60 13.96 -2.34
N LEU A 13 -9.44 13.36 -2.61
CA LEU A 13 -8.45 13.84 -3.56
C LEU A 13 -8.69 13.30 -4.98
N SER A 14 -9.04 12.03 -5.10
CA SER A 14 -9.23 11.30 -6.35
C SER A 14 -10.29 10.21 -6.19
N VAL A 15 -11.49 10.49 -6.68
CA VAL A 15 -12.55 9.47 -6.78
C VAL A 15 -12.10 8.26 -7.64
N PRO A 16 -11.42 8.44 -8.80
CA PRO A 16 -10.90 7.30 -9.56
C PRO A 16 -9.87 6.47 -8.80
N GLY A 17 -9.02 7.13 -7.99
CA GLY A 17 -7.98 6.45 -7.21
C GLY A 17 -8.52 5.47 -6.15
N MET A 18 -9.81 5.55 -5.82
CA MET A 18 -10.45 4.61 -4.90
C MET A 18 -10.68 3.21 -5.47
N ILE A 19 -10.49 3.01 -6.78
CA ILE A 19 -10.48 1.67 -7.36
C ILE A 19 -9.35 0.79 -6.80
N GLU A 20 -8.28 1.42 -6.32
CA GLU A 20 -7.13 0.74 -5.72
C GLU A 20 -7.39 0.28 -4.27
N ALA A 21 -8.43 0.80 -3.62
CA ALA A 21 -8.77 0.42 -2.26
C ALA A 21 -9.63 -0.86 -2.23
N PRO A 22 -9.32 -1.84 -1.36
CA PRO A 22 -8.16 -1.91 -0.47
C PRO A 22 -6.88 -2.32 -1.19
N MET A 23 -5.74 -1.74 -0.77
CA MET A 23 -4.41 -2.16 -1.22
C MET A 23 -4.03 -3.50 -0.58
N ARG A 24 -3.38 -4.38 -1.34
CA ARG A 24 -3.22 -5.81 -1.01
C ARG A 24 -1.77 -6.19 -0.73
N PHE A 25 -1.61 -7.10 0.25
CA PHE A 25 -0.42 -7.93 0.40
C PHE A 25 -0.74 -9.32 -0.13
N TYR A 26 0.26 -10.00 -0.66
CA TYR A 26 0.21 -11.38 -1.09
C TYR A 26 1.28 -12.15 -0.34
N ALA A 27 0.89 -13.20 0.35
CA ALA A 27 1.81 -14.19 0.90
C ALA A 27 1.73 -15.43 0.01
N THR A 28 2.87 -15.84 -0.53
CA THR A 28 2.98 -17.00 -1.43
C THR A 28 3.90 -18.01 -0.81
N GLU A 29 3.43 -19.23 -0.61
CA GLU A 29 4.22 -20.36 -0.11
C GLU A 29 5.39 -20.66 -1.07
N ASN A 30 6.56 -20.92 -0.49
CA ASN A 30 7.77 -21.33 -1.18
C ASN A 30 7.99 -22.85 -0.98
N ASP A 31 8.86 -23.46 -1.78
CA ASP A 31 9.21 -24.89 -1.65
C ASP A 31 10.04 -25.21 -0.38
N ASP A 32 10.55 -24.20 0.32
CA ASP A 32 11.47 -24.30 1.47
C ASP A 32 10.78 -24.12 2.84
N ASP A 33 9.49 -24.49 2.94
CA ASP A 33 8.63 -24.27 4.12
C ASP A 33 8.46 -22.79 4.54
N GLY A 34 8.93 -21.85 3.70
CA GLY A 34 8.78 -20.41 3.88
C GLY A 34 7.63 -19.81 3.06
N ALA A 35 7.48 -18.49 3.16
CA ALA A 35 6.58 -17.74 2.30
C ALA A 35 7.19 -16.41 1.87
N THR A 36 6.94 -16.02 0.62
CA THR A 36 7.30 -14.71 0.10
C THR A 36 6.16 -13.72 0.31
N LEU A 37 6.43 -12.61 0.99
CA LEU A 37 5.51 -11.49 1.11
C LEU A 37 5.77 -10.48 -0.02
N SER A 38 4.74 -10.16 -0.81
CA SER A 38 4.82 -9.21 -1.93
C SER A 38 3.63 -8.25 -1.99
N TRP A 39 3.87 -7.06 -2.53
CA TRP A 39 2.84 -6.04 -2.76
C TRP A 39 3.27 -5.08 -3.87
N LYS A 40 2.29 -4.40 -4.48
CA LYS A 40 2.56 -3.20 -5.28
C LYS A 40 2.66 -2.01 -4.33
N THR A 41 3.69 -1.18 -4.48
CA THR A 41 3.89 -0.04 -3.59
C THR A 41 2.75 0.97 -3.74
N PRO A 42 2.27 1.60 -2.65
CA PRO A 42 1.23 2.61 -2.72
C PRO A 42 1.53 3.79 -3.67
N PRO A 43 2.77 4.31 -3.78
CA PRO A 43 3.12 5.32 -4.77
C PRO A 43 2.87 4.83 -6.20
N HIS A 44 3.27 3.58 -6.52
CA HIS A 44 3.07 3.02 -7.86
C HIS A 44 1.59 2.86 -8.22
N LEU A 45 0.74 2.48 -7.25
CA LEU A 45 -0.71 2.37 -7.47
C LEU A 45 -1.38 3.74 -7.66
N LEU A 46 -0.89 4.78 -6.98
CA LEU A 46 -1.49 6.11 -7.02
C LEU A 46 -0.95 7.01 -8.13
N ASP A 47 0.22 6.71 -8.68
CA ASP A 47 0.90 7.48 -9.75
C ASP A 47 -0.02 7.87 -10.92
N PRO A 48 -0.88 6.99 -11.48
CA PRO A 48 -1.75 7.33 -12.60
C PRO A 48 -2.80 8.43 -12.28
N TYR A 49 -3.02 8.73 -11.00
CA TYR A 49 -4.01 9.70 -10.55
C TYR A 49 -3.37 11.00 -10.03
N VAL A 50 -2.04 11.05 -9.88
CA VAL A 50 -1.32 12.20 -9.27
C VAL A 50 -1.47 13.46 -10.12
N ASP A 51 -1.35 13.36 -11.45
CA ASP A 51 -1.47 14.53 -12.34
C ASP A 51 -2.83 15.24 -12.20
N ALA A 52 -3.89 14.49 -11.92
CA ALA A 52 -5.24 15.02 -11.74
C ALA A 52 -5.56 15.45 -10.30
N ALA A 53 -4.96 14.80 -9.29
CA ALA A 53 -5.27 14.99 -7.88
C ALA A 53 -4.25 15.86 -7.12
N GLY A 54 -3.13 16.17 -7.75
CA GLY A 54 -2.06 17.01 -7.22
C GLY A 54 -1.12 16.31 -6.25
N GLU A 55 -0.16 17.10 -5.74
CA GLU A 55 0.95 16.63 -4.91
C GLU A 55 0.50 15.95 -3.60
N GLU A 56 -0.66 16.31 -3.07
CA GLU A 56 -1.19 15.69 -1.86
C GLU A 56 -1.44 14.18 -2.04
N LEU A 57 -1.90 13.74 -3.21
CA LEU A 57 -2.08 12.32 -3.48
C LEU A 57 -0.75 11.57 -3.52
N ALA A 58 0.30 12.20 -4.07
CA ALA A 58 1.65 11.65 -4.06
C ALA A 58 2.22 11.55 -2.64
N MET A 59 1.95 12.53 -1.77
CA MET A 59 2.31 12.45 -0.34
C MET A 59 1.61 11.28 0.35
N VAL A 60 0.31 11.11 0.12
CA VAL A 60 -0.47 9.98 0.65
C VAL A 60 0.15 8.64 0.23
N GLY A 61 0.58 8.52 -1.03
CA GLY A 61 1.30 7.33 -1.51
C GLY A 61 2.58 7.05 -0.71
N ARG A 62 3.41 8.08 -0.44
CA ARG A 62 4.65 7.92 0.33
C ARG A 62 4.40 7.56 1.81
N GLU A 63 3.42 8.19 2.44
CA GLU A 63 3.02 7.87 3.81
C GLU A 63 2.58 6.39 3.93
N LEU A 64 1.75 5.93 3.00
CA LEU A 64 1.32 4.54 2.94
C LEU A 64 2.49 3.60 2.68
N ASP A 65 3.46 3.98 1.83
CA ASP A 65 4.63 3.16 1.55
C ASP A 65 5.45 2.86 2.82
N THR A 66 5.67 3.88 3.66
CA THR A 66 6.33 3.71 4.96
C THR A 66 5.57 2.73 5.86
N LEU A 67 4.23 2.80 5.88
CA LEU A 67 3.41 1.88 6.66
C LEU A 67 3.47 0.45 6.12
N PHE A 68 3.45 0.28 4.79
CA PHE A 68 3.57 -1.03 4.16
C PHE A 68 4.93 -1.68 4.47
N ALA A 69 6.01 -0.90 4.37
CA ALA A 69 7.35 -1.37 4.71
C ALA A 69 7.45 -1.80 6.19
N ALA A 70 6.93 -0.99 7.12
CA ALA A 70 6.92 -1.34 8.54
C ALA A 70 6.09 -2.60 8.85
N ILE A 71 4.99 -2.82 8.14
CA ILE A 71 4.20 -4.07 8.26
C ILE A 71 5.00 -5.25 7.73
N ALA A 72 5.65 -5.11 6.59
CA ALA A 72 6.44 -6.17 5.97
C ALA A 72 7.62 -6.57 6.86
N GLU A 73 8.39 -5.59 7.36
CA GLU A 73 9.50 -5.80 8.30
C GLU A 73 9.03 -6.62 9.50
N ARG A 74 7.98 -6.14 10.19
CA ARG A 74 7.40 -6.85 11.36
C ARG A 74 6.85 -8.23 11.05
N ALA A 75 6.37 -8.46 9.82
CA ALA A 75 5.84 -9.76 9.42
C ALA A 75 6.97 -10.77 9.07
N THR A 76 8.16 -10.27 8.78
CA THR A 76 9.35 -11.07 8.43
C THR A 76 10.38 -11.16 9.55
N GLU A 77 10.16 -10.47 10.68
CA GLU A 77 10.95 -10.64 11.90
C GLU A 77 10.79 -12.08 12.42
N GLU A 78 11.92 -12.78 12.64
CA GLU A 78 11.91 -14.08 13.32
C GLU A 78 11.42 -13.89 14.77
N SER A 79 10.46 -14.69 15.21
CA SER A 79 10.04 -14.70 16.61
C SER A 79 11.10 -15.45 17.43
N GLU A 80 11.81 -14.75 18.32
CA GLU A 80 12.70 -15.36 19.33
C GLU A 80 11.95 -16.26 20.33
#